data_AF-A0A7C7L5P2-F1
#
_entry.id   AF-A0A7C7L5P2-F1
#
_cell.length_a   1.000
_cell.length_b   1.000
_cell.length_c   1.000
_cell.angle_alpha   90.00
_cell.angle_beta   90.00
_cell.angle_gamma   90.00
#
_symmetry.space_group_name_H-M   'P 1'
#
loop_
_entity.id
_entity.type
_entity.pdbx_description
1 polymer ?
#
loop_
_entity_poly.entity_id
_entity_poly.type
_entity_poly.pdbx_seq_one_letter_code
_entity_poly.pdbx_strand_id
1 'polypeptide(L)'
;MSQGTSSRIWAVLGIGIVVIAGLGLLLAFLGRGPGAPTPMTSSIISTPADDPVVASVNGRSIRYSFWMEAVLLDQVMSGLAGQTAPTPDETLQRLINEELVLQAIPPERAPTAEQVEAQIAALEQTWGVDDAAVVTALVGAGLDRAAFERAVERLLVVQAGLEALQRQGYDTTAWMEEQRASAKILIFENVAALTIPIAQSPIATLATSPIPVPATESPVASPTPAPATEMPSPAPALAIPEVASDFTLERAGGGTLTLSEQLAQGPVVLVFFQKCG
;
A
#
# COMPACT_ATOMS: atom_id res chain seq x y z
N MET A 1 -12.74 -11.14 31.79
CA MET A 1 -11.34 -11.15 31.30
C MET A 1 -11.33 -11.92 30.00
N SER A 2 -11.35 -11.22 28.86
CA SER A 2 -11.25 -11.86 27.55
C SER A 2 -10.31 -11.00 26.71
N GLN A 3 -9.10 -11.52 26.47
CA GLN A 3 -8.12 -10.92 25.57
C GLN A 3 -8.62 -11.15 24.14
N GLY A 4 -9.12 -10.09 23.52
CA GLY A 4 -9.54 -10.10 22.12
C GLY A 4 -8.33 -10.13 21.21
N THR A 5 -8.32 -11.09 20.30
CA THR A 5 -7.37 -11.26 19.20
C THR A 5 -7.51 -10.14 18.17
N SER A 6 -7.04 -8.93 18.47
CA SER A 6 -6.95 -7.78 17.52
C SER A 6 -5.54 -7.60 16.94
N SER A 7 -4.87 -8.70 16.57
CA SER A 7 -3.42 -8.67 16.30
C SER A 7 -3.04 -8.82 14.82
N ARG A 8 -3.98 -8.94 13.87
CA ARG A 8 -3.64 -9.30 12.48
C ARG A 8 -3.89 -8.24 11.39
N ILE A 9 -4.40 -7.05 11.74
CA ILE A 9 -4.68 -5.98 10.76
C ILE A 9 -3.60 -4.87 10.79
N TRP A 10 -2.75 -4.81 11.82
CA TRP A 10 -1.75 -3.74 11.98
C TRP A 10 -0.33 -4.08 11.47
N ALA A 11 -0.15 -5.23 10.84
CA ALA A 11 1.16 -5.66 10.32
C ALA A 11 1.71 -4.78 9.17
N VAL A 12 0.90 -3.90 8.59
CA VAL A 12 1.32 -3.02 7.47
C VAL A 12 1.94 -1.70 7.95
N LEU A 13 1.74 -1.29 9.22
CA LEU A 13 2.44 -0.12 9.78
C LEU A 13 3.73 -0.48 10.56
N GLY A 14 4.00 -1.77 10.75
CA GLY A 14 5.11 -2.27 11.59
C GLY A 14 6.38 -2.69 10.86
N ILE A 15 6.40 -2.72 9.52
CA ILE A 15 7.62 -3.09 8.76
C ILE A 15 8.59 -1.90 8.60
N GLY A 16 8.17 -0.68 8.95
CA GLY A 16 9.00 0.53 8.93
C GLY A 16 9.82 0.83 10.19
N ILE A 17 9.90 -0.08 11.17
CA ILE A 17 10.61 0.15 12.46
C ILE A 17 11.67 -0.94 12.73
N VAL A 18 12.48 -1.29 11.71
CA VAL A 18 13.70 -2.09 11.92
C VAL A 18 14.99 -1.34 11.52
N VAL A 19 14.92 -0.07 11.12
CA VAL A 19 16.10 0.76 10.81
C VAL A 19 16.46 1.70 11.98
N ILE A 20 16.30 1.27 13.24
CA ILE A 20 16.70 2.06 14.44
C ILE A 20 18.16 1.77 14.88
N ALA A 21 18.95 1.01 14.10
CA ALA A 21 20.35 0.71 14.44
C ALA A 21 21.41 1.35 13.51
N GLY A 22 21.02 1.98 12.40
CA GLY A 22 21.96 2.48 11.38
C GLY A 22 22.33 3.97 11.48
N LEU A 23 21.58 4.77 12.24
CA LEU A 23 21.69 6.24 12.21
C LEU A 23 22.60 6.81 13.33
N GLY A 24 23.52 5.99 13.85
CA GLY A 24 24.50 6.41 14.85
C GLY A 24 25.90 6.73 14.29
N LEU A 25 26.19 6.38 13.04
CA LEU A 25 27.57 6.35 12.52
C LEU A 25 27.89 7.41 11.44
N LEU A 26 26.97 8.31 11.09
CA LEU A 26 27.14 9.25 9.97
C LEU A 26 27.39 10.71 10.38
N LEU A 27 27.74 10.96 11.64
CA LEU A 27 28.14 12.30 12.12
C LEU A 27 29.67 12.57 12.04
N ALA A 28 30.43 11.75 11.31
CA ALA A 28 31.90 11.86 11.28
C ALA A 28 32.50 12.56 10.03
N PHE A 29 31.71 13.05 9.07
CA PHE A 29 32.23 13.75 7.88
C PHE A 29 31.59 15.12 7.64
N LEU A 30 31.73 16.01 8.63
CA LEU A 30 31.58 17.45 8.46
C LEU A 30 32.88 18.03 7.86
N GLY A 31 32.88 18.48 6.59
CA GLY A 31 34.00 19.27 6.08
C GLY A 31 34.04 19.61 4.58
N ARG A 32 33.22 20.60 4.14
CA ARG A 32 33.33 21.51 2.95
C ARG A 32 31.94 21.69 2.35
N GLY A 33 31.41 22.85 1.95
CA GLY A 33 31.81 24.26 1.87
C GLY A 33 30.71 24.96 1.01
N PRO A 34 30.35 26.23 1.24
CA PRO A 34 29.11 26.81 0.71
C PRO A 34 29.23 27.23 -0.76
N GLY A 35 28.36 26.68 -1.61
CA GLY A 35 28.13 27.13 -2.99
C GLY A 35 26.88 28.00 -3.09
N ALA A 36 26.98 29.14 -3.78
CA ALA A 36 25.95 30.16 -3.87
C ALA A 36 24.70 29.70 -4.66
N PRO A 37 23.50 30.22 -4.33
CA PRO A 37 22.27 29.91 -5.07
C PRO A 37 22.20 30.67 -6.40
N THR A 38 21.90 29.95 -7.48
CA THR A 38 21.44 30.50 -8.76
C THR A 38 19.98 30.97 -8.65
N PRO A 39 19.60 32.06 -9.36
CA PRO A 39 18.23 32.56 -9.35
C PRO A 39 17.31 31.59 -10.13
N MET A 40 16.21 31.19 -9.49
CA MET A 40 15.16 30.40 -10.12
C MET A 40 14.38 31.24 -11.13
N THR A 41 14.29 30.74 -12.35
CA THR A 41 13.33 31.17 -13.36
C THR A 41 11.93 30.78 -12.87
N SER A 42 11.07 31.76 -12.61
CA SER A 42 9.68 31.53 -12.23
C SER A 42 8.90 30.91 -13.40
N SER A 43 8.67 29.61 -13.35
CA SER A 43 7.61 28.96 -14.13
C SER A 43 6.26 29.36 -13.55
N ILE A 44 5.54 30.21 -14.27
CA ILE A 44 4.16 30.57 -13.96
C ILE A 44 3.30 29.38 -14.42
N ILE A 45 3.09 28.41 -13.53
CA ILE A 45 2.10 27.35 -13.74
C ILE A 45 0.73 27.95 -13.41
N SER A 46 -0.11 28.06 -14.43
CA SER A 46 -1.52 28.44 -14.28
C SER A 46 -2.19 27.49 -13.30
N THR A 47 -2.67 28.01 -12.16
CA THR A 47 -3.48 27.28 -11.19
C THR A 47 -4.76 26.80 -11.88
N PRO A 48 -5.01 25.48 -12.02
CA PRO A 48 -6.33 25.00 -12.38
C PRO A 48 -7.26 25.37 -11.23
N ALA A 49 -8.31 26.14 -11.51
CA ALA A 49 -9.32 26.49 -10.51
C ALA A 49 -10.12 25.27 -10.00
N ASP A 50 -9.91 24.08 -10.59
CA ASP A 50 -10.69 22.87 -10.40
C ASP A 50 -9.87 21.70 -9.85
N ASP A 51 -9.04 21.91 -8.82
CA ASP A 51 -8.42 20.79 -8.08
C ASP A 51 -9.29 20.42 -6.86
N PRO A 52 -10.16 19.38 -6.97
CA PRO A 52 -11.15 19.08 -5.95
C PRO A 52 -10.51 18.62 -4.65
N VAL A 53 -11.18 18.89 -3.54
CA VAL A 53 -10.78 18.42 -2.21
C VAL A 53 -11.26 16.99 -2.05
N VAL A 54 -10.35 16.05 -1.79
CA VAL A 54 -10.69 14.62 -1.57
C VAL A 54 -10.93 14.32 -0.10
N ALA A 55 -10.22 15.01 0.78
CA ALA A 55 -10.44 14.93 2.22
C ALA A 55 -10.11 16.25 2.91
N SER A 56 -10.62 16.44 4.11
CA SER A 56 -10.21 17.53 5.00
C SER A 56 -10.01 17.02 6.43
N VAL A 57 -8.94 17.48 7.07
CA VAL A 57 -8.56 17.17 8.46
C VAL A 57 -8.49 18.47 9.24
N ASN A 58 -9.44 18.70 10.15
CA ASN A 58 -9.58 19.96 10.90
C ASN A 58 -9.57 21.22 10.03
N GLY A 59 -10.16 21.14 8.83
CA GLY A 59 -10.22 22.25 7.89
C GLY A 59 -8.99 22.41 6.99
N ARG A 60 -7.90 21.64 7.19
CA ARG A 60 -6.84 21.50 6.17
C ARG A 60 -7.31 20.58 5.07
N SER A 61 -7.15 20.98 3.82
CA SER A 61 -7.63 20.22 2.67
C SER A 61 -6.51 19.36 2.08
N ILE A 62 -6.81 18.08 1.85
CA ILE A 62 -6.04 17.19 0.99
C ILE A 62 -6.68 17.29 -0.40
N ARG A 63 -5.94 17.81 -1.37
CA ARG A 63 -6.41 18.00 -2.75
C ARG A 63 -6.19 16.74 -3.58
N TYR A 64 -6.98 16.59 -4.64
CA TYR A 64 -6.91 15.44 -5.54
C TYR A 64 -5.56 15.31 -6.21
N SER A 65 -5.00 16.42 -6.72
CA SER A 65 -3.67 16.40 -7.35
C SER A 65 -2.59 15.84 -6.43
N PHE A 66 -2.56 16.28 -5.17
CA PHE A 66 -1.60 15.83 -4.16
C PHE A 66 -1.82 14.36 -3.77
N TRP A 67 -3.08 13.96 -3.58
CA TRP A 67 -3.40 12.55 -3.30
C TRP A 67 -3.00 11.64 -4.46
N MET A 68 -3.30 12.01 -5.70
CA MET A 68 -2.95 11.22 -6.87
C MET A 68 -1.44 11.15 -7.08
N GLU A 69 -0.70 12.24 -6.87
CA GLU A 69 0.77 12.24 -6.87
C GLU A 69 1.32 11.22 -5.86
N ALA A 70 0.77 11.19 -4.64
CA ALA A 70 1.17 10.21 -3.62
C ALA A 70 0.82 8.76 -4.00
N VAL A 71 -0.34 8.52 -4.64
CA VAL A 71 -0.72 7.19 -5.13
C VAL A 71 0.24 6.69 -6.21
N LEU A 72 0.57 7.55 -7.18
CA LEU A 72 1.53 7.20 -8.23
C LEU A 72 2.92 6.95 -7.64
N LEU A 73 3.34 7.78 -6.69
CA LEU A 73 4.63 7.61 -6.02
C LEU A 73 4.68 6.28 -5.25
N ASP A 74 3.63 5.95 -4.51
CA ASP A 74 3.52 4.67 -3.81
C ASP A 74 3.62 3.48 -4.79
N GLN A 75 2.97 3.58 -5.95
CA GLN A 75 3.06 2.56 -6.99
C GLN A 75 4.50 2.40 -7.52
N VAL A 76 5.20 3.50 -7.78
CA VAL A 76 6.61 3.47 -8.23
C VAL A 76 7.49 2.86 -7.14
N MET A 77 7.39 3.32 -5.90
CA MET A 77 8.24 2.86 -4.79
C MET A 77 8.00 1.39 -4.47
N SER A 78 6.74 0.94 -4.41
CA SER A 78 6.43 -0.47 -4.23
C SER A 78 6.91 -1.34 -5.39
N GLY A 79 6.82 -0.84 -6.63
CA GLY A 79 7.36 -1.52 -7.81
C GLY A 79 8.88 -1.71 -7.72
N LEU A 80 9.62 -0.66 -7.35
CA LEU A 80 11.08 -0.73 -7.13
C LEU A 80 11.43 -1.69 -5.98
N ALA A 81 10.63 -1.72 -4.92
CA ALA A 81 10.82 -2.59 -3.78
C ALA A 81 10.37 -4.05 -4.01
N GLY A 82 9.73 -4.36 -5.15
CA GLY A 82 9.14 -5.68 -5.41
C GLY A 82 7.95 -6.02 -4.48
N GLN A 83 7.26 -5.01 -3.98
CA GLN A 83 6.13 -5.14 -3.06
C GLN A 83 4.81 -4.76 -3.74
N THR A 84 3.70 -5.21 -3.17
CA THR A 84 2.37 -4.75 -3.59
C THR A 84 2.19 -3.28 -3.19
N ALA A 85 1.78 -2.45 -4.14
CA ALA A 85 1.47 -1.05 -3.86
C ALA A 85 0.23 -0.92 -2.95
N PRO A 86 0.22 0.05 -2.01
CA PRO A 86 -0.99 0.46 -1.31
C PRO A 86 -2.12 0.79 -2.28
N THR A 87 -3.35 0.49 -1.88
CA THR A 87 -4.53 0.95 -2.59
C THR A 87 -4.70 2.47 -2.46
N PRO A 88 -5.41 3.13 -3.38
CA PRO A 88 -5.65 4.58 -3.29
C PRO A 88 -6.31 5.02 -1.98
N ASP A 89 -7.22 4.20 -1.43
CA ASP A 89 -7.85 4.43 -0.14
C ASP A 89 -6.85 4.33 1.02
N GLU A 90 -5.96 3.33 1.01
CA GLU A 90 -4.89 3.21 2.00
C GLU A 90 -3.93 4.40 1.95
N THR A 91 -3.55 4.87 0.75
CA THR A 91 -2.76 6.08 0.57
C THR A 91 -3.49 7.31 1.13
N LEU A 92 -4.80 7.45 0.88
CA LEU A 92 -5.58 8.56 1.45
C LEU A 92 -5.60 8.52 2.98
N GLN A 93 -5.80 7.33 3.56
CA GLN A 93 -5.76 7.14 5.01
C GLN A 93 -4.38 7.46 5.60
N ARG A 94 -3.29 7.11 4.90
CA ARG A 94 -1.93 7.52 5.28
C ARG A 94 -1.79 9.04 5.29
N LEU A 95 -2.22 9.73 4.23
CA LEU A 95 -2.11 11.20 4.14
C LEU A 95 -2.93 11.91 5.24
N ILE A 96 -4.12 11.39 5.58
CA ILE A 96 -4.92 11.89 6.71
C ILE A 96 -4.13 11.77 8.02
N ASN A 97 -3.47 10.64 8.25
CA ASN A 97 -2.67 10.42 9.45
C ASN A 97 -1.45 11.34 9.51
N GLU A 98 -0.75 11.52 8.39
CA GLU A 98 0.34 12.48 8.30
C GLU A 98 -0.14 13.89 8.63
N GLU A 99 -1.29 14.32 8.11
CA GLU A 99 -1.86 15.64 8.45
C GLU A 99 -2.20 15.78 9.94
N LEU A 100 -2.69 14.72 10.60
CA LEU A 100 -2.91 14.75 12.05
C LEU A 100 -1.61 14.99 12.83
N VAL A 101 -0.54 14.30 12.44
CA VAL A 101 0.79 14.48 13.06
C VAL A 101 1.31 15.89 12.83
N LEU A 102 1.28 16.37 11.58
CA LEU A 102 1.79 17.70 11.20
C LEU A 102 1.04 18.85 11.88
N GLN A 103 -0.25 18.68 12.16
CA GLN A 103 -1.05 19.68 12.87
C GLN A 103 -0.76 19.70 14.37
N ALA A 104 -0.61 18.53 14.98
CA ALA A 104 -0.42 18.43 16.42
C ALA A 104 1.02 18.77 16.83
N ILE A 105 2.00 18.42 15.98
CA ILE A 105 3.42 18.73 16.20
C ILE A 105 3.96 19.41 14.95
N PRO A 106 3.85 20.75 14.89
CA PRO A 106 4.51 21.52 13.85
C PRO A 106 6.02 21.30 13.89
N PRO A 107 6.70 21.11 12.75
CA PRO A 107 8.15 21.01 12.74
C PRO A 107 8.80 22.28 13.26
N GLU A 108 9.76 22.14 14.17
CA GLU A 108 10.61 23.26 14.61
C GLU A 108 11.55 23.73 13.49
N ARG A 109 11.96 22.81 12.61
CA ARG A 109 12.85 23.07 11.47
C ARG A 109 12.51 22.12 10.32
N ALA A 110 12.48 22.65 9.10
CA ALA A 110 12.34 21.85 7.89
C ALA A 110 13.60 21.01 7.63
N PRO A 111 13.47 19.78 7.07
CA PRO A 111 14.62 19.00 6.64
C PRO A 111 15.49 19.78 5.67
N THR A 112 16.81 19.60 5.78
CA THR A 112 17.77 20.14 4.81
C THR A 112 17.79 19.29 3.55
N ALA A 113 18.17 19.88 2.40
CA ALA A 113 18.35 19.13 1.16
C ALA A 113 19.32 17.95 1.32
N GLU A 114 20.38 18.13 2.12
CA GLU A 114 21.35 17.08 2.45
C GLU A 114 20.71 15.89 3.19
N GLN A 115 19.76 16.15 4.10
CA GLN A 115 19.02 15.10 4.80
C GLN A 115 18.05 14.38 3.87
N VAL A 116 17.40 15.11 2.97
CA VAL A 116 16.50 14.53 1.96
C VAL A 116 17.29 13.60 1.03
N GLU A 117 18.41 14.05 0.47
CA GLU A 117 19.26 13.22 -0.40
C GLU A 117 19.86 12.01 0.34
N ALA A 118 20.29 12.18 1.59
CA ALA A 118 20.76 11.06 2.40
C ALA A 118 19.67 10.01 2.63
N GLN A 119 18.44 10.45 2.86
CA GLN A 119 17.30 9.55 3.03
C GLN A 119 16.95 8.83 1.72
N ILE A 120 17.00 9.53 0.58
CA ILE A 120 16.80 8.92 -0.74
C ILE A 120 17.87 7.86 -1.01
N ALA A 121 19.15 8.17 -0.81
CA ALA A 121 20.24 7.23 -0.99
C ALA A 121 20.09 5.98 -0.10
N ALA A 122 19.60 6.13 1.14
CA ALA A 122 19.32 5.01 2.04
C ALA A 122 18.17 4.12 1.53
N LEU A 123 17.13 4.71 0.94
CA LEU A 123 16.04 3.96 0.31
C LEU A 123 16.52 3.19 -0.93
N GLU A 124 17.26 3.85 -1.82
CA GLU A 124 17.90 3.26 -3.00
C GLU A 124 18.77 2.04 -2.64
N GLN A 125 19.62 2.20 -1.63
CA GLN A 125 20.45 1.12 -1.11
C GLN A 125 19.62 -0.05 -0.56
N THR A 126 18.50 0.24 0.12
CA THR A 126 17.61 -0.78 0.69
C THR A 126 16.92 -1.59 -0.41
N TRP A 127 16.55 -0.95 -1.52
CA TRP A 127 15.93 -1.62 -2.66
C TRP A 127 16.95 -2.25 -3.62
N GLY A 128 18.24 -1.93 -3.47
CA GLY A 128 19.29 -2.41 -4.38
C GLY A 128 19.18 -1.79 -5.78
N VAL A 129 18.66 -0.57 -5.87
CA VAL A 129 18.52 0.20 -7.11
C VAL A 129 19.44 1.42 -7.07
N ASP A 130 19.82 1.91 -8.24
CA ASP A 130 20.53 3.19 -8.35
C ASP A 130 19.56 4.35 -8.62
N ASP A 131 20.05 5.58 -8.43
CA ASP A 131 19.31 6.81 -8.70
C ASP A 131 18.74 6.86 -10.14
N ALA A 132 19.51 6.38 -11.13
CA ALA A 132 19.07 6.36 -12.52
C ALA A 132 17.83 5.48 -12.72
N ALA A 133 17.75 4.32 -12.05
CA ALA A 133 16.59 3.46 -12.05
C ALA A 133 15.38 4.13 -11.38
N VAL A 134 15.59 4.83 -10.25
CA VAL A 134 14.53 5.60 -9.57
C VAL A 134 13.98 6.68 -10.48
N VAL A 135 14.84 7.51 -11.07
CA VAL A 135 14.44 8.59 -11.99
C VAL A 135 13.71 8.02 -13.20
N THR A 136 14.20 6.92 -13.77
CA THR A 136 13.53 6.25 -14.91
C THR A 136 12.13 5.77 -14.52
N ALA A 137 11.96 5.20 -13.33
CA ALA A 137 10.67 4.71 -12.85
C ALA A 137 9.69 5.86 -12.55
N LEU A 138 10.16 6.96 -11.96
CA LEU A 138 9.37 8.18 -11.74
C LEU A 138 8.86 8.76 -13.06
N VAL A 139 9.75 8.94 -14.04
CA VAL A 139 9.38 9.44 -15.38
C VAL A 139 8.36 8.51 -16.05
N GLY A 140 8.52 7.19 -15.90
CA GLY A 140 7.56 6.20 -16.40
C GLY A 140 6.15 6.35 -15.82
N ALA A 141 6.03 6.89 -14.61
CA ALA A 141 4.75 7.21 -13.96
C ALA A 141 4.29 8.66 -14.17
N GLY A 142 5.01 9.46 -14.95
CA GLY A 142 4.72 10.89 -15.15
C GLY A 142 5.07 11.76 -13.95
N LEU A 143 5.92 11.28 -13.05
CA LEU A 143 6.45 12.02 -11.90
C LEU A 143 7.85 12.55 -12.21
N ASP A 144 8.24 13.63 -11.54
CA ASP A 144 9.60 14.14 -11.55
C ASP A 144 10.33 13.83 -10.22
N ARG A 145 11.65 14.05 -10.21
CA ARG A 145 12.49 13.88 -9.02
C ARG A 145 12.05 14.81 -7.89
N ALA A 146 11.58 16.01 -8.20
CA ALA A 146 11.12 16.98 -7.20
C ALA A 146 9.86 16.51 -6.45
N ALA A 147 8.95 15.78 -7.09
CA ALA A 147 7.82 15.13 -6.43
C ALA A 147 8.29 14.09 -5.40
N PHE A 148 9.29 13.29 -5.75
CA PHE A 148 9.88 12.31 -4.83
C PHE A 148 10.59 13.00 -3.65
N GLU A 149 11.41 14.01 -3.91
CA GLU A 149 12.07 14.81 -2.86
C GLU A 149 11.06 15.44 -1.89
N ARG A 150 9.98 16.05 -2.41
CA ARG A 150 8.90 16.62 -1.58
C ARG A 150 8.22 15.57 -0.69
N ALA A 151 8.01 14.37 -1.22
CA ALA A 151 7.42 13.28 -0.45
C ALA A 151 8.38 12.80 0.65
N VAL A 152 9.67 12.67 0.36
CA VAL A 152 10.70 12.30 1.35
C VAL A 152 10.86 13.39 2.42
N GLU A 153 10.85 14.67 2.03
CA GLU A 153 10.86 15.79 2.97
C GLU A 153 9.67 15.70 3.94
N ARG A 154 8.46 15.51 3.40
CA ARG A 154 7.25 15.36 4.21
C ARG A 154 7.34 14.16 5.15
N LEU A 155 7.84 13.02 4.67
CA LEU A 155 8.05 11.82 5.48
C LEU A 155 8.99 12.11 6.65
N LEU A 156 10.12 12.79 6.42
CA LEU A 156 11.08 13.16 7.46
C LEU A 156 10.45 14.06 8.52
N VAL A 157 9.60 15.02 8.12
CA VAL A 157 8.87 15.87 9.06
C VAL A 157 7.91 15.05 9.93
N VAL A 158 7.14 14.15 9.33
CA VAL A 158 6.20 13.29 10.06
C VAL A 158 6.93 12.38 11.03
N GLN A 159 8.06 11.78 10.62
CA GLN A 159 8.91 10.96 11.49
C GLN A 159 9.41 11.77 12.70
N ALA A 160 9.94 12.97 12.47
CA ALA A 160 10.40 13.84 13.55
C ALA A 160 9.26 14.19 14.54
N GLY A 161 8.03 14.38 14.05
CA GLY A 161 6.84 14.59 14.87
C GLY A 161 6.51 13.37 15.73
N LEU A 162 6.49 12.17 15.15
CA LEU A 162 6.24 10.92 15.89
C LEU A 162 7.33 10.64 16.94
N GLU A 163 8.60 10.87 16.61
CA GLU A 163 9.70 10.75 17.56
C GLU A 163 9.59 11.77 18.71
N ALA A 164 9.08 12.97 18.43
CA ALA A 164 8.82 13.98 19.45
C ALA A 164 7.72 13.53 20.43
N LEU A 165 6.63 12.92 19.94
CA LEU A 165 5.60 12.31 20.80
C LEU A 165 6.20 11.23 21.70
N GLN A 166 6.99 10.34 21.12
CA GLN A 166 7.59 9.23 21.85
C GLN A 166 8.55 9.75 22.94
N ARG A 167 9.38 10.77 22.64
CA ARG A 167 10.26 11.42 23.62
C ARG A 167 9.49 12.10 24.76
N GLN A 168 8.25 12.54 24.50
CA GLN A 168 7.34 13.08 25.52
C GLN A 168 6.61 11.99 26.32
N GLY A 169 6.83 10.71 25.99
CA GLY A 169 6.26 9.57 26.70
C GLY A 169 4.85 9.17 26.23
N TYR A 170 4.38 9.71 25.10
CA TYR A 170 3.12 9.28 24.51
C TYR A 170 3.27 7.91 23.83
N ASP A 171 2.26 7.04 24.01
CA ASP A 171 2.06 5.88 23.15
C ASP A 171 1.53 6.38 21.80
N THR A 172 2.32 6.25 20.74
CA THR A 172 1.98 6.80 19.43
C THR A 172 0.73 6.17 18.82
N THR A 173 0.42 4.92 19.15
CA THR A 173 -0.76 4.23 18.64
C THR A 173 -2.02 4.75 19.31
N ALA A 174 -2.05 4.75 20.65
CA ALA A 174 -3.16 5.29 21.42
C ALA A 174 -3.38 6.78 21.11
N TRP A 175 -2.29 7.53 20.98
CA TRP A 175 -2.34 8.94 20.59
C TRP A 175 -2.96 9.11 19.19
N MET A 176 -2.56 8.33 18.19
CA MET A 176 -3.14 8.40 16.84
C MET A 176 -4.63 8.06 16.82
N GLU A 177 -5.06 7.06 17.60
CA GLU A 177 -6.48 6.72 17.75
C GLU A 177 -7.28 7.86 18.38
N GLU A 178 -6.75 8.48 19.44
CA GLU A 178 -7.35 9.66 20.09
C GLU A 178 -7.42 10.87 19.14
N GLN A 179 -6.36 11.14 18.37
CA GLN A 179 -6.36 12.20 17.37
C GLN A 179 -7.40 11.95 16.29
N ARG A 180 -7.53 10.72 15.78
CA ARG A 180 -8.58 10.37 14.81
C ARG A 180 -9.99 10.53 15.37
N ALA A 181 -10.20 10.15 16.64
CA ALA A 181 -11.50 10.26 17.29
C ALA A 181 -11.91 11.72 17.59
N SER A 182 -10.94 12.59 17.83
CA SER A 182 -11.17 14.01 18.15
C SER A 182 -11.15 14.93 16.93
N ALA A 183 -10.48 14.53 15.85
CA ALA A 183 -10.36 15.35 14.64
C ALA A 183 -11.65 15.36 13.81
N LYS A 184 -11.92 16.52 13.19
CA LYS A 184 -12.97 16.63 12.18
C LYS A 184 -12.43 16.18 10.84
N ILE A 185 -12.67 14.93 10.48
CA ILE A 185 -12.27 14.32 9.20
C ILE A 185 -13.48 14.25 8.28
N LEU A 186 -13.38 14.87 7.10
CA LEU A 186 -14.39 14.81 6.04
C LEU A 186 -13.76 14.18 4.79
N ILE A 187 -14.32 13.09 4.29
CA ILE A 187 -13.93 12.47 3.01
C ILE A 187 -15.00 12.83 1.99
N PHE A 188 -14.62 13.35 0.84
CA PHE A 188 -15.54 13.81 -0.19
C PHE A 188 -15.64 12.76 -1.30
N GLU A 189 -16.73 11.98 -1.34
CA GLU A 189 -16.89 10.82 -2.24
C GLU A 189 -17.00 11.16 -3.73
N ASN A 190 -17.06 12.44 -4.11
CA ASN A 190 -17.17 12.85 -5.52
C ASN A 190 -15.90 12.56 -6.34
N VAL A 191 -14.88 11.92 -5.74
CA VAL A 191 -13.70 11.40 -6.42
C VAL A 191 -13.98 10.13 -7.22
N ALA A 192 -15.03 9.37 -6.90
CA ALA A 192 -15.37 8.12 -7.61
C ALA A 192 -15.77 8.36 -9.10
N ALA A 193 -16.10 9.60 -9.47
CA ALA A 193 -16.33 10.00 -10.85
C ALA A 193 -15.02 10.35 -11.60
N LEU A 194 -13.90 10.49 -10.90
CA LEU A 194 -12.60 10.80 -11.49
C LEU A 194 -11.88 9.49 -11.81
N THR A 195 -11.71 9.23 -13.11
CA THR A 195 -11.07 8.00 -13.62
C THR A 195 -9.62 7.95 -13.13
N ILE A 196 -9.29 7.00 -12.25
CA ILE A 196 -7.90 6.72 -11.88
C ILE A 196 -7.24 6.09 -13.12
N PRO A 197 -6.14 6.65 -13.66
CA PRO A 197 -5.39 6.00 -14.71
C PRO A 197 -4.80 4.71 -14.15
N ILE A 198 -5.37 3.58 -14.51
CA ILE A 198 -4.83 2.27 -14.16
C ILE A 198 -3.55 2.13 -14.99
N ALA A 199 -2.39 2.41 -14.39
CA ALA A 199 -1.12 2.09 -15.00
C ALA A 199 -1.08 0.57 -15.20
N GLN A 200 -1.09 0.15 -16.47
CA GLN A 200 -1.03 -1.26 -16.85
C GLN A 200 0.28 -1.83 -16.28
N SER A 201 0.18 -2.66 -15.24
CA SER A 201 1.31 -3.44 -14.78
C SER A 201 1.91 -4.18 -15.98
N PRO A 202 3.22 -4.08 -16.25
CA PRO A 202 3.82 -4.85 -17.32
C PRO A 202 3.57 -6.32 -17.01
N ILE A 203 2.86 -7.01 -17.91
CA ILE A 203 2.70 -8.46 -17.88
C ILE A 203 4.10 -9.04 -17.90
N ALA A 204 4.57 -9.54 -16.75
CA ALA A 204 5.75 -10.34 -16.67
C ALA A 204 5.51 -11.59 -17.53
N THR A 205 6.07 -11.57 -18.74
CA THR A 205 6.06 -12.72 -19.64
C THR A 205 7.01 -13.75 -19.04
N LEU A 206 6.47 -14.65 -18.20
CA LEU A 206 7.20 -15.82 -17.74
C LEU A 206 7.48 -16.69 -18.97
N ALA A 207 8.74 -16.68 -19.41
CA ALA A 207 9.24 -17.62 -20.40
C ALA A 207 9.22 -19.03 -19.80
N THR A 208 8.19 -19.79 -20.14
CA THR A 208 8.06 -21.22 -19.82
C THR A 208 9.12 -21.98 -20.62
N SER A 209 10.25 -22.27 -19.98
CA SER A 209 11.27 -23.16 -20.56
C SER A 209 10.80 -24.62 -20.42
N PRO A 210 10.68 -25.39 -21.51
CA PRO A 210 10.24 -26.79 -21.43
C PRO A 210 11.36 -27.67 -20.86
N ILE A 211 11.07 -28.33 -19.74
CA ILE A 211 11.92 -29.39 -19.17
C ILE A 211 11.65 -30.68 -19.95
N PRO A 212 12.68 -31.37 -20.49
CA PRO A 212 12.51 -32.64 -21.19
C PRO A 212 12.22 -33.79 -20.21
N VAL A 213 11.16 -34.53 -20.51
CA VAL A 213 10.72 -35.76 -19.85
C VAL A 213 11.61 -36.93 -20.30
N PRO A 214 12.22 -37.71 -19.38
CA PRO A 214 12.73 -39.03 -19.73
C PRO A 214 11.62 -40.08 -19.60
N ALA A 215 11.34 -40.77 -20.71
CA ALA A 215 10.53 -41.99 -20.74
C ALA A 215 11.45 -43.20 -20.53
N THR A 216 11.08 -44.15 -19.66
CA THR A 216 11.57 -45.56 -19.74
C THR A 216 10.62 -46.50 -18.97
N GLU A 217 9.76 -47.17 -19.74
CA GLU A 217 9.41 -48.60 -19.79
C GLU A 217 9.60 -49.51 -18.55
N SER A 218 8.52 -50.20 -18.10
CA SER A 218 8.27 -51.65 -18.35
C SER A 218 7.34 -52.31 -17.29
N PRO A 219 6.66 -53.45 -17.62
CA PRO A 219 5.48 -53.98 -16.93
C PRO A 219 5.72 -55.28 -16.12
N VAL A 220 4.63 -55.91 -15.64
CA VAL A 220 4.48 -57.29 -15.07
C VAL A 220 4.64 -57.35 -13.53
N ALA A 221 3.82 -58.01 -12.70
CA ALA A 221 2.78 -59.04 -12.84
C ALA A 221 1.70 -58.91 -11.73
N SER A 222 0.54 -59.53 -12.01
CA SER A 222 -0.58 -59.80 -11.09
C SER A 222 -0.37 -61.12 -10.34
N PRO A 223 -0.80 -61.24 -9.06
CA PRO A 223 -1.62 -62.42 -8.72
C PRO A 223 -2.79 -62.15 -7.74
N THR A 224 -3.93 -62.73 -8.12
CA THR A 224 -4.88 -63.57 -7.35
C THR A 224 -5.61 -63.01 -6.11
N PRO A 225 -6.96 -63.11 -6.05
CA PRO A 225 -7.79 -62.59 -4.96
C PRO A 225 -7.93 -63.56 -3.77
N ALA A 226 -8.03 -63.01 -2.57
CA ALA A 226 -8.46 -63.71 -1.35
C ALA A 226 -9.88 -63.24 -0.93
N PRO A 227 -10.76 -64.12 -0.39
CA PRO A 227 -12.15 -63.77 -0.11
C PRO A 227 -12.38 -63.12 1.27
N ALA A 228 -13.23 -62.10 1.23
CA ALA A 228 -14.19 -61.57 2.22
C ALA A 228 -13.86 -61.61 3.72
N THR A 229 -13.80 -60.41 4.31
CA THR A 229 -14.29 -60.17 5.67
C THR A 229 -15.26 -59.00 5.60
N GLU A 230 -16.53 -59.26 5.89
CA GLU A 230 -17.59 -58.26 5.98
C GLU A 230 -17.25 -57.27 7.11
N MET A 231 -17.04 -56.02 6.73
CA MET A 231 -16.85 -54.91 7.65
C MET A 231 -18.09 -53.99 7.54
N PRO A 232 -18.68 -53.55 8.66
CA PRO A 232 -19.94 -52.82 8.66
C PRO A 232 -19.84 -51.51 7.85
N SER A 233 -20.89 -51.28 7.06
CA SER A 233 -21.13 -50.12 6.21
C SER A 233 -20.71 -48.80 6.89
N PRO A 234 -19.76 -48.03 6.34
CA PRO A 234 -19.46 -46.70 6.84
C PRO A 234 -20.67 -45.78 6.64
N ALA A 235 -20.92 -44.92 7.63
CA ALA A 235 -21.92 -43.86 7.55
C ALA A 235 -21.72 -43.02 6.28
N PRO A 236 -22.81 -42.58 5.60
CA PRO A 236 -22.70 -41.81 4.37
C PRO A 236 -21.86 -40.55 4.62
N ALA A 237 -20.78 -40.42 3.85
CA ALA A 237 -19.95 -39.24 3.82
C ALA A 237 -20.80 -38.03 3.41
N LEU A 238 -20.71 -36.93 4.17
CA LEU A 238 -21.25 -35.63 3.78
C LEU A 238 -20.59 -35.22 2.46
N ALA A 239 -21.32 -35.38 1.36
CA ALA A 239 -20.92 -34.89 0.05
C ALA A 239 -20.92 -33.36 0.12
N ILE A 240 -19.74 -32.76 0.22
CA ILE A 240 -19.57 -31.32 0.04
C ILE A 240 -19.81 -31.06 -1.45
N PRO A 241 -20.83 -30.28 -1.83
CA PRO A 241 -21.05 -29.96 -3.22
C PRO A 241 -19.83 -29.24 -3.79
N GLU A 242 -19.30 -29.74 -4.89
CA GLU A 242 -18.13 -29.18 -5.59
C GLU A 242 -18.43 -27.81 -6.21
N VAL A 243 -19.72 -27.51 -6.42
CA VAL A 243 -20.22 -26.27 -6.99
C VAL A 243 -21.09 -25.56 -5.96
N ALA A 244 -20.78 -24.29 -5.68
CA ALA A 244 -21.60 -23.44 -4.82
C ALA A 244 -23.02 -23.32 -5.40
N SER A 245 -24.04 -23.42 -4.54
CA SER A 245 -25.43 -23.20 -4.96
C SER A 245 -25.61 -21.79 -5.51
N ASP A 246 -26.41 -21.66 -6.57
CA ASP A 246 -26.79 -20.37 -7.11
C ASP A 246 -27.57 -19.57 -6.05
N PHE A 247 -27.36 -18.26 -6.01
CA PHE A 247 -28.02 -17.38 -5.05
C PHE A 247 -28.33 -16.03 -5.68
N THR A 248 -29.32 -15.34 -5.10
CA THR A 248 -29.75 -14.00 -5.51
C THR A 248 -29.52 -13.02 -4.37
N LEU A 249 -28.83 -11.92 -4.64
CA LEU A 249 -28.63 -10.81 -3.70
C LEU A 249 -29.40 -9.57 -4.14
N GLU A 250 -29.96 -8.85 -3.17
CA GLU A 250 -30.51 -7.51 -3.42
C GLU A 250 -29.39 -6.46 -3.41
N ARG A 251 -29.43 -5.53 -4.36
CA ARG A 251 -28.48 -4.42 -4.45
C ARG A 251 -29.00 -3.21 -3.66
N ALA A 252 -28.08 -2.48 -3.04
CA ALA A 252 -28.39 -1.27 -2.27
C ALA A 252 -29.08 -0.14 -3.10
N GLY A 253 -28.91 -0.15 -4.43
CA GLY A 253 -29.58 0.78 -5.36
C GLY A 253 -30.90 0.28 -5.93
N GLY A 254 -31.44 -0.83 -5.43
CA GLY A 254 -32.56 -1.55 -6.02
C GLY A 254 -32.15 -2.54 -7.11
N GLY A 255 -32.98 -3.57 -7.29
CA GLY A 255 -32.72 -4.68 -8.21
C GLY A 255 -32.00 -5.86 -7.55
N THR A 256 -31.95 -6.96 -8.29
CA THR A 256 -31.36 -8.23 -7.85
C THR A 256 -30.12 -8.57 -8.68
N LEU A 257 -29.23 -9.37 -8.11
CA LEU A 257 -28.09 -9.98 -8.80
C LEU A 257 -28.14 -11.48 -8.55
N THR A 258 -28.13 -12.28 -9.62
CA THR A 258 -28.05 -13.75 -9.53
C THR A 258 -26.64 -14.19 -9.90
N LEU A 259 -26.04 -15.10 -9.11
CA LEU A 259 -24.66 -15.54 -9.33
C LEU A 259 -24.46 -16.16 -10.73
N SER A 260 -25.42 -16.97 -11.20
CA SER A 260 -25.38 -17.57 -12.54
C SER A 260 -25.34 -16.55 -13.68
N GLU A 261 -26.10 -15.45 -13.59
CA GLU A 261 -26.08 -14.37 -14.57
C GLU A 261 -24.74 -13.64 -14.61
N GLN A 262 -24.10 -13.47 -13.44
CA GLN A 262 -22.80 -12.82 -13.34
C GLN A 262 -21.68 -13.72 -13.87
N LEU A 263 -21.73 -15.02 -13.58
CA LEU A 263 -20.76 -16.00 -14.09
C LEU A 263 -20.84 -16.15 -15.62
N ALA A 264 -22.01 -15.91 -16.24
CA ALA A 264 -22.14 -15.89 -17.70
C ALA A 264 -21.38 -14.72 -18.35
N GLN A 265 -21.04 -13.67 -17.59
CA GLN A 265 -20.32 -12.49 -18.08
C GLN A 265 -18.81 -12.58 -17.81
N GLY A 266 -18.35 -13.51 -16.97
CA GLY A 266 -16.94 -13.74 -16.69
C GLY A 266 -16.68 -14.24 -15.26
N PRO A 267 -15.40 -14.39 -14.87
CA PRO A 267 -15.01 -14.78 -13.52
C PRO A 267 -15.53 -13.80 -12.46
N VAL A 268 -16.03 -14.32 -11.33
CA VAL A 268 -16.63 -13.54 -10.23
C VAL A 268 -15.88 -13.82 -8.94
N VAL A 269 -15.51 -12.75 -8.22
CA VAL A 269 -14.94 -12.83 -6.86
C VAL A 269 -15.99 -12.34 -5.87
N LEU A 270 -16.33 -13.19 -4.89
CA LEU A 270 -17.24 -12.84 -3.80
C LEU A 270 -16.44 -12.39 -2.57
N VAL A 271 -16.77 -11.21 -2.05
CA VAL A 271 -16.15 -10.66 -0.84
C VAL A 271 -17.23 -10.50 0.23
N PHE A 272 -17.00 -11.10 1.40
CA PHE A 272 -17.94 -11.05 2.52
C PHE A 272 -17.38 -10.11 3.60
N PHE A 273 -18.20 -9.16 4.03
CA PHE A 273 -17.87 -8.27 5.14
C PHE A 273 -18.80 -8.57 6.33
N GLN A 274 -18.22 -8.81 7.50
CA GLN A 274 -18.98 -8.92 8.74
C GLN A 274 -19.17 -7.52 9.32
N LYS A 275 -20.43 -7.06 9.40
CA LYS A 275 -20.75 -5.81 10.08
C LYS A 275 -20.79 -6.06 11.58
N CYS A 276 -19.90 -5.45 12.34
CA CYS A 276 -19.98 -5.45 13.80
C CYS A 276 -21.21 -4.62 14.21
N GLY A 277 -22.14 -5.25 14.92
CA GLY A 277 -23.28 -4.61 15.58
C GLY A 277 -23.01 -4.38 17.06
#